data_AF-A0A3L8DQU2-F1
#
_entry.id   AF-A0A3L8DQU2-F1
#
_cell.length_a   1.000
_cell.length_b   1.000
_cell.length_c   1.000
_cell.angle_alpha   90.00
_cell.angle_beta   90.00
_cell.angle_gamma   90.00
#
_symmetry.space_group_name_H-M   'P 1'
#
loop_
_entity.id
_entity.type
_entity.pdbx_description
1 polymer ?
#
loop_
_entity_poly.entity_id
_entity_poly.type
_entity_poly.pdbx_seq_one_letter_code
_entity_poly.pdbx_strand_id
1 'polypeptide(L)'
;MEVRCKHCCKSLFKGDSVLFNAHHEVKQHPADTGCQVEESDCCSYMMAENIPSWIMNLIDQESWTKGKLHCPHCNSRLGSFNFVNDLKCYCDKYVRPPIRIVNSKVDILCENLKQ
;
A
#
# COMPACT_ATOMS: atom_id res chain seq x y z
N MET A 1 -4.91 8.16 -10.66
CA MET A 1 -4.53 6.74 -10.46
C MET A 1 -5.74 5.95 -9.97
N GLU A 2 -5.88 4.69 -10.39
CA GLU A 2 -6.86 3.74 -9.84
C GLU A 2 -6.18 2.46 -9.36
N VAL A 3 -6.59 1.93 -8.21
CA VAL A 3 -6.12 0.64 -7.69
C VAL A 3 -7.28 -0.32 -7.57
N ARG A 4 -7.12 -1.52 -8.14
CA ARG A 4 -8.15 -2.57 -8.17
C ARG A 4 -7.64 -3.83 -7.48
N CYS A 5 -8.55 -4.59 -6.90
CA CYS A 5 -8.22 -5.93 -6.43
C CYS A 5 -7.95 -6.84 -7.63
N LYS A 6 -6.82 -7.53 -7.65
CA LYS A 6 -6.47 -8.43 -8.77
C LYS A 6 -7.34 -9.68 -8.83
N HIS A 7 -7.94 -10.08 -7.70
CA HIS A 7 -8.77 -11.28 -7.64
C HIS A 7 -10.18 -11.07 -8.20
N CYS A 8 -10.87 -10.00 -7.78
CA CYS A 8 -12.25 -9.74 -8.19
C CYS A 8 -12.40 -8.56 -9.18
N CYS A 9 -11.28 -7.93 -9.54
CA CYS A 9 -11.21 -6.79 -10.44
C CYS A 9 -12.03 -5.56 -9.98
N LYS A 10 -12.55 -5.53 -8.75
CA LYS A 10 -13.29 -4.37 -8.23
C LYS A 10 -12.34 -3.26 -7.80
N SER A 11 -12.78 -2.01 -8.01
CA SER A 11 -12.05 -0.82 -7.57
C SER A 11 -11.94 -0.78 -6.05
N LEU A 12 -10.73 -0.54 -5.56
CA LEU A 12 -10.42 -0.37 -4.14
C LEU A 12 -10.38 1.12 -3.78
N PHE A 13 -9.78 1.93 -4.64
CA PHE A 13 -9.71 3.39 -4.52
C PHE A 13 -9.22 4.03 -5.81
N LYS A 14 -9.49 5.33 -5.95
CA LYS A 14 -9.17 6.16 -7.13
C LYS A 14 -8.74 7.56 -6.67
N GLY A 15 -8.10 8.30 -7.58
CA GLY A 15 -7.83 9.73 -7.40
C GLY A 15 -6.69 9.99 -6.41
N ASP A 16 -6.99 10.75 -5.35
CA ASP A 16 -6.05 11.46 -4.47
C ASP A 16 -5.21 10.58 -3.54
N SER A 17 -5.42 9.26 -3.52
CA SER A 17 -4.59 8.35 -2.72
C SER A 17 -3.17 8.27 -3.25
N VAL A 18 -2.21 8.44 -2.36
CA VAL A 18 -0.77 8.39 -2.69
C VAL A 18 -0.19 7.05 -2.27
N LEU A 19 0.53 6.41 -3.19
CA LEU A 19 1.33 5.22 -2.89
C LEU A 19 2.79 5.62 -2.73
N PHE A 20 3.44 5.09 -1.70
CA PHE A 20 4.84 5.28 -1.40
C PHE A 20 5.64 4.01 -1.65
N ASN A 21 6.95 4.16 -1.81
CA ASN A 21 7.90 3.07 -1.75
C ASN A 21 8.31 2.81 -0.29
N ALA A 22 9.25 1.88 -0.07
CA ALA A 22 9.68 1.50 1.28
C ALA A 22 10.44 2.62 2.02
N HIS A 23 10.85 3.67 1.32
CA HIS A 23 11.64 4.80 1.83
C HIS A 23 10.82 6.09 1.98
N HIS A 24 9.48 6.02 1.93
CA HIS A 24 8.57 7.18 1.99
C HIS A 24 8.61 8.12 0.77
N GLU A 25 9.15 7.67 -0.36
CA GLU A 25 9.10 8.46 -1.58
C GLU A 25 7.85 8.07 -2.38
N VAL A 26 7.22 9.06 -3.03
CA VAL A 26 6.02 8.83 -3.84
C VAL A 26 6.38 7.92 -5.01
N LYS A 27 5.68 6.80 -5.13
CA LYS A 27 5.86 5.89 -6.26
C LYS A 27 5.39 6.54 -7.55
N GLN A 28 6.33 6.82 -8.45
CA GLN A 28 6.00 7.21 -9.82
C GLN A 28 5.70 5.99 -10.70
N HIS A 29 6.31 4.85 -10.40
CA HIS A 29 6.08 3.58 -11.08
C HIS A 29 5.88 2.43 -10.09
N PRO A 30 5.11 1.38 -10.45
CA PRO A 30 4.88 0.22 -9.57
C PRO A 30 6.16 -0.51 -9.14
N ALA A 31 7.18 -0.48 -10.00
CA ALA A 31 8.49 -1.10 -9.79
C ALA A 31 9.44 -0.27 -8.92
N ASP A 32 9.09 0.97 -8.57
CA ASP A 32 9.91 1.83 -7.73
C ASP A 32 9.86 1.36 -6.28
N THR A 33 10.83 0.54 -5.87
CA THR A 33 10.91 0.04 -4.49
C THR A 33 11.61 1.00 -3.54
N GLY A 34 12.22 2.09 -4.03
CA GLY A 34 13.06 3.03 -3.27
C GLY A 34 14.38 2.44 -2.78
N CYS A 35 14.39 1.15 -2.46
CA CYS A 35 15.55 0.40 -2.02
C CYS A 35 16.20 -0.36 -3.19
N GLN A 36 17.52 -0.21 -3.32
CA GLN A 36 18.38 -0.89 -4.30
C GLN A 36 18.90 -2.25 -3.79
N VAL A 37 18.57 -2.65 -2.56
CA VAL A 37 18.90 -3.99 -2.04
C VAL A 37 18.03 -5.00 -2.80
N GLU A 38 18.66 -6.03 -3.39
CA GLU A 38 18.02 -6.98 -4.30
C GLU A 38 16.86 -7.79 -3.70
N GLU A 39 16.67 -7.74 -2.38
CA GLU A 39 15.39 -8.07 -1.74
C GLU A 39 14.36 -6.96 -2.03
N SER A 40 13.93 -6.90 -3.28
CA SER A 40 12.92 -6.00 -3.79
C SER A 40 11.62 -6.19 -3.01
N ASP A 41 11.30 -5.24 -2.13
CA ASP A 41 10.03 -5.24 -1.43
C ASP A 41 8.91 -5.06 -2.46
N CYS A 42 8.23 -6.17 -2.80
CA CYS A 42 7.18 -6.23 -3.80
C CYS A 42 5.86 -5.59 -3.32
N CYS A 43 5.96 -4.45 -2.63
CA CYS A 43 4.85 -3.76 -2.01
C CYS A 43 4.83 -2.28 -2.38
N SER A 44 3.66 -1.71 -2.16
CA SER A 44 3.41 -0.28 -2.17
C SER A 44 2.85 0.08 -0.81
N TYR A 45 3.13 1.29 -0.39
CA TYR A 45 2.90 1.73 0.97
C TYR A 45 1.95 2.92 1.03
N MET A 46 1.31 3.12 2.17
CA MET A 46 0.47 4.29 2.43
C MET A 46 0.76 4.87 3.81
N MET A 47 0.53 6.17 3.93
CA MET A 47 0.55 6.92 5.18
C MET A 47 -0.88 7.17 5.66
N ALA A 48 -1.07 7.30 6.96
CA ALA A 48 -2.40 7.47 7.56
C ALA A 48 -3.11 8.74 7.05
N GLU A 49 -2.36 9.77 6.62
CA GLU A 49 -2.94 11.01 6.10
C GLU A 49 -3.61 10.86 4.73
N ASN A 50 -3.26 9.84 3.94
CA ASN A 50 -3.61 9.74 2.52
C ASN A 50 -4.29 8.40 2.14
N ILE A 51 -5.00 7.77 3.07
CA ILE A 51 -5.64 6.47 2.86
C ILE A 51 -7.13 6.58 2.48
N PRO A 52 -7.65 5.62 1.70
CA PRO A 52 -9.09 5.48 1.49
C PRO A 52 -9.85 5.26 2.80
N SER A 53 -11.05 5.81 2.89
CA SER A 53 -11.92 5.72 4.08
C SER A 53 -12.16 4.30 4.57
N TRP A 54 -12.27 3.32 3.67
CA TRP A 54 -12.47 1.92 4.07
C TRP A 54 -11.24 1.33 4.77
N ILE A 55 -10.03 1.77 4.43
CA ILE A 55 -8.80 1.36 5.15
C ILE A 55 -8.76 2.04 6.51
N MET A 56 -9.08 3.33 6.56
CA MET A 56 -9.14 4.10 7.81
C MET A 56 -10.11 3.45 8.81
N ASN A 57 -11.34 3.14 8.37
CA ASN A 57 -12.34 2.49 9.21
C ASN A 57 -11.87 1.13 9.74
N LEU A 58 -11.13 0.35 8.93
CA LEU A 58 -10.56 -0.93 9.39
C LEU A 58 -9.48 -0.72 10.46
N ILE A 59 -8.65 0.30 10.31
CA ILE A 59 -7.60 0.63 11.28
C ILE A 59 -8.22 1.10 12.61
N ASP A 60 -9.26 1.94 12.53
CA ASP A 60 -10.01 2.41 13.70
C ASP A 60 -10.67 1.25 14.45
N GLN A 61 -11.28 0.30 13.74
CA GLN A 61 -11.87 -0.91 14.33
C GLN A 61 -10.84 -1.77 15.05
N GLU A 62 -9.63 -1.87 14.51
CA GLU A 62 -8.50 -2.60 15.09
C GLU A 62 -7.68 -1.74 16.07
N SER A 63 -8.22 -0.59 16.47
CA SER A 63 -7.65 0.34 17.47
C SER A 63 -6.20 0.74 17.18
N TRP A 64 -5.85 0.98 15.91
CA TRP A 64 -4.53 1.42 15.49
C TRP A 64 -3.39 0.50 15.95
N THR A 65 -3.64 -0.81 15.94
CA THR A 65 -2.62 -1.80 16.30
C THR A 65 -1.96 -2.43 15.07
N LYS A 66 -2.16 -3.71 14.83
CA LYS A 66 -1.64 -4.45 13.67
C LYS A 66 -2.74 -5.34 13.11
N GLY A 67 -2.85 -5.40 11.79
CA GLY A 67 -3.96 -6.11 11.16
C GLY A 67 -3.69 -6.48 9.71
N LYS A 68 -4.62 -7.22 9.12
CA LYS A 68 -4.57 -7.64 7.71
C LYS A 68 -5.52 -6.78 6.90
N LEU A 69 -5.10 -6.39 5.70
CA LEU A 69 -5.96 -5.73 4.74
C LEU A 69 -6.60 -6.78 3.82
N HIS A 70 -7.92 -6.85 3.83
CA HIS A 70 -8.70 -7.69 2.95
C HIS A 70 -9.52 -6.83 1.97
N CYS A 71 -9.75 -7.35 0.78
CA CYS A 71 -10.61 -6.70 -0.19
C CYS A 71 -12.06 -6.63 0.36
N PRO A 72 -12.70 -5.45 0.39
CA PRO A 72 -14.06 -5.32 0.91
C PRO A 72 -15.10 -6.04 0.04
N HIS A 73 -14.76 -6.39 -1.20
CA HIS A 73 -15.69 -7.01 -2.16
C HIS A 73 -15.61 -8.53 -2.22
N CYS A 74 -14.44 -9.12 -1.91
CA CYS A 74 -14.21 -10.56 -2.06
C CYS A 74 -13.41 -11.20 -0.93
N ASN A 75 -13.07 -10.42 0.10
CA ASN A 75 -12.28 -10.83 1.26
C ASN A 75 -10.87 -11.40 0.95
N SER A 76 -10.39 -11.29 -0.30
CA SER A 76 -9.01 -11.70 -0.63
C SER A 76 -8.00 -10.80 0.10
N ARG A 77 -6.90 -11.39 0.58
CA ARG A 77 -5.87 -10.64 1.32
C ARG A 77 -5.05 -9.76 0.36
N LEU A 78 -5.05 -8.46 0.62
CA LEU A 78 -4.35 -7.42 -0.13
C LEU A 78 -3.02 -7.01 0.52
N GLY A 79 -2.94 -7.12 1.85
CA GLY A 79 -1.78 -6.63 2.59
C GLY A 79 -1.95 -6.68 4.11
N SER A 80 -1.39 -5.68 4.78
CA SER A 80 -1.42 -5.54 6.25
C SER A 80 -1.09 -4.11 6.67
N PHE A 81 -1.42 -3.79 7.91
CA PHE A 81 -0.91 -2.59 8.59
C PHE A 81 -0.28 -2.97 9.93
N ASN A 82 0.69 -2.18 10.38
CA ASN A 82 1.32 -2.32 11.68
C ASN A 82 1.76 -0.95 12.20
N PHE A 83 1.09 -0.47 13.25
CA PHE A 83 1.40 0.79 13.94
C PHE A 83 2.03 0.57 15.33
N VAL A 84 2.19 -0.69 15.75
CA VAL A 84 2.76 -1.03 17.07
C VAL A 84 4.28 -1.09 17.01
N ASN A 85 4.83 -1.67 15.95
CA ASN A 85 6.26 -1.84 15.78
C ASN A 85 6.73 -1.19 14.48
N ASP A 86 7.81 -0.44 14.56
CA ASP A 86 8.52 0.06 13.39
C ASP A 86 9.14 -1.10 12.61
N LEU A 87 8.79 -1.21 11.34
CA LEU A 87 9.36 -2.19 10.43
C LEU A 87 10.42 -1.51 9.60
N LYS A 88 11.69 -1.77 9.88
CA LYS A 88 12.79 -1.22 9.08
C LYS A 88 12.84 -1.82 7.68
N CYS A 89 13.20 -1.02 6.69
CA CYS A 89 13.57 -1.45 5.35
C CYS A 89 14.76 -2.40 5.41
N TYR A 90 14.93 -3.27 4.41
CA TYR A 90 16.05 -4.21 4.36
C TYR A 90 17.43 -3.53 4.32
N CYS A 91 17.50 -2.27 3.90
CA CYS A 91 18.71 -1.46 3.98
C CYS A 91 19.06 -0.98 5.39
N ASP A 92 18.20 -1.22 6.39
CA ASP A 92 18.30 -0.80 7.81
C ASP A 92 18.39 0.74 8.04
N LYS A 93 18.28 1.54 6.98
CA LYS A 93 18.38 3.01 7.02
C LYS A 93 17.06 3.73 7.18
N TYR A 94 15.97 3.11 6.74
CA TYR A 94 14.62 3.71 6.73
C TYR A 94 13.65 2.82 7.48
N VAL A 95 12.69 3.43 8.17
CA VAL A 95 11.48 2.73 8.64
C VAL A 95 10.52 2.67 7.46
N ARG A 96 9.79 1.57 7.28
CA ARG A 96 8.77 1.43 6.23
C ARG A 96 7.46 2.07 6.72
N PRO A 97 6.65 2.65 5.82
CA PRO A 97 5.33 3.12 6.21
C PRO A 97 4.47 1.98 6.78
N PRO A 98 3.55 2.29 7.71
CA PRO A 98 2.84 1.30 8.49
C PRO A 98 1.83 0.49 7.69
N ILE A 99 1.30 1.04 6.59
CA ILE A 99 0.27 0.41 5.76
C ILE A 99 0.91 -0.14 4.50
N ARG A 100 0.81 -1.46 4.31
CA ARG A 100 1.47 -2.21 3.23
C ARG A 100 0.44 -2.88 2.32
N ILE A 101 0.54 -2.64 1.03
CA ILE A 101 -0.24 -3.27 -0.03
C ILE A 101 0.70 -4.14 -0.88
N VAL A 102 0.35 -5.41 -1.06
CA VAL A 102 1.16 -6.35 -1.85
C VAL A 102 0.86 -6.15 -3.33
N ASN A 103 1.88 -5.79 -4.12
CA ASN A 103 1.70 -5.43 -5.52
C ASN A 103 1.12 -6.59 -6.34
N SER A 104 1.46 -7.84 -6.03
CA SER A 104 0.92 -9.01 -6.73
C SER A 104 -0.57 -9.28 -6.46
N LYS A 105 -1.20 -8.56 -5.52
CA LYS A 105 -2.62 -8.69 -5.14
C LYS A 105 -3.51 -7.57 -5.68
N VAL A 106 -2.92 -6.55 -6.29
CA VAL A 106 -3.64 -5.40 -6.83
C VAL A 106 -3.17 -5.08 -8.25
N ASP A 107 -4.06 -4.47 -9.02
CA ASP A 107 -3.70 -3.83 -10.29
C ASP A 107 -3.63 -2.32 -10.03
N ILE A 108 -2.45 -1.73 -10.25
CA ILE A 108 -2.22 -0.29 -10.12
C ILE A 108 -2.26 0.31 -11.52
N LEU A 109 -3.30 1.09 -11.79
CA LEU A 109 -3.53 1.74 -13.08
C LEU A 109 -3.15 3.21 -12.95
N CYS A 110 -1.97 3.57 -13.45
CA CYS A 110 -1.60 4.97 -13.62
C CYS A 110 -2.44 5.54 -14.76
N GLU A 111 -3.13 6.66 -14.51
CA GLU A 111 -3.71 7.42 -15.62
C GLU A 111 -2.52 8.03 -16.35
N ASN A 112 -2.25 7.53 -17.57
CA ASN A 112 -1.35 8.23 -18.46
C ASN A 112 -1.93 9.63 -18.64
N LEU A 113 -1.25 10.65 -18.09
CA LEU A 113 -1.45 12.01 -18.53
C LEU A 113 -1.14 11.98 -20.02
N LYS A 114 -2.19 11.94 -20.84
CA LYS A 114 -2.07 12.21 -22.26
C LYS A 114 -1.50 13.62 -22.34
N GLN A 115 -0.21 13.69 -22.67
CA GLN A 115 0.46 14.91 -23.03
C GLN A 115 -0.06 15.39 -24.38
#